data_AF-A0A2S3W501-F1
#
_entry.id   AF-A0A2S3W501-F1
#
_cell.length_a   1.000
_cell.length_b   1.000
_cell.length_c   1.000
_cell.angle_alpha   90.00
_cell.angle_beta   90.00
_cell.angle_gamma   90.00
#
_symmetry.space_group_name_H-M   'P 1'
#
loop_
_entity.id
_entity.type
_entity.pdbx_description
1 polymer ?
#
loop_
_entity_poly.entity_id
_entity_poly.type
_entity_poly.pdbx_seq_one_letter_code
_entity_poly.pdbx_strand_id
1 'polypeptide(L)'
;MSLSFWRAAAAGLALAGLVNSGHALAAGPCSPSPAHEAFDVQGLKSELMVTALSCGAQDKYNNFVTKFRPKLANEEKVLTAYFHTTYGRSAQRQHDDYITQLANVQSERGLKSGTAFCQQRLSMFDEVQVLDSAADLSNYAQAKDILQPASYLTCTAPNHPAPAAARSTTRSTRRTVRS
;
A
#
# COMPACT_ATOMS: atom_id res chain seq x y z
N MET A 1 -24.09 57.07 -59.09
CA MET A 1 -24.62 55.81 -59.65
C MET A 1 -23.95 54.66 -58.92
N SER A 2 -24.55 53.55 -58.52
CA SER A 2 -25.92 53.07 -58.33
C SER A 2 -25.77 51.76 -57.57
N LEU A 3 -26.78 51.42 -56.77
CA LEU A 3 -26.84 50.26 -55.87
C LEU A 3 -26.89 48.92 -56.63
N SER A 4 -26.39 47.85 -55.99
CA SER A 4 -26.93 46.47 -56.04
C SER A 4 -26.06 45.62 -55.11
N PHE A 5 -26.42 45.40 -53.84
CA PHE A 5 -27.45 44.49 -53.35
C PHE A 5 -27.50 43.15 -54.09
N TRP A 6 -26.71 42.18 -53.60
CA TRP A 6 -27.32 40.88 -53.31
C TRP A 6 -26.64 40.20 -52.13
N ARG A 7 -27.33 40.29 -51.00
CA ARG A 7 -27.21 39.38 -49.86
C ARG A 7 -28.09 38.17 -50.15
N ALA A 8 -27.51 36.98 -50.16
CA ALA A 8 -28.14 35.72 -49.81
C ALA A 8 -27.00 34.79 -49.34
N ALA A 9 -26.62 34.84 -48.06
CA ALA A 9 -27.15 33.97 -47.01
C ALA A 9 -26.95 32.48 -47.35
N ALA A 10 -25.77 31.95 -47.03
CA ALA A 10 -25.54 30.53 -46.85
C ALA A 10 -25.12 30.30 -45.41
N ALA A 11 -26.00 29.63 -44.67
CA ALA A 11 -25.78 29.14 -43.33
C ALA A 11 -24.61 28.13 -43.31
N GLY A 12 -23.81 28.20 -42.25
CA GLY A 12 -22.71 27.27 -42.01
C GLY A 12 -22.18 27.43 -40.59
N LEU A 13 -23.00 27.07 -39.60
CA LEU A 13 -22.57 26.84 -38.23
C LEU A 13 -21.50 25.75 -38.22
N ALA A 14 -20.28 26.08 -37.79
CA ALA A 14 -19.29 25.11 -37.37
C ALA A 14 -18.39 25.71 -36.28
N LEU A 15 -18.99 26.04 -35.12
CA LEU A 15 -18.25 26.12 -33.86
C LEU A 15 -18.03 24.67 -33.36
N ALA A 16 -17.05 23.98 -33.96
CA ALA A 16 -16.56 22.73 -33.41
C ALA A 16 -15.59 23.05 -32.27
N GLY A 17 -16.14 23.22 -31.07
CA GLY A 17 -15.37 23.29 -29.83
C GLY A 17 -14.65 21.98 -29.59
N LEU A 18 -13.33 21.96 -29.75
CA LEU A 18 -12.47 20.93 -29.19
C LEU A 18 -12.22 21.26 -27.71
N VAL A 19 -13.26 21.10 -26.88
CA VAL A 19 -13.05 20.83 -25.46
C VAL A 19 -12.51 19.40 -25.38
N ASN A 20 -11.19 19.29 -25.38
CA ASN A 20 -10.51 18.05 -25.03
C ASN A 20 -10.75 17.85 -23.53
N SER A 21 -11.88 17.25 -23.18
CA SER A 21 -12.18 16.76 -21.84
C SER A 21 -11.15 15.70 -21.51
N GLY A 22 -10.00 16.12 -21.00
CA GLY A 22 -9.08 15.25 -20.29
C GLY A 22 -9.88 14.63 -19.17
N HIS A 23 -10.26 13.37 -19.35
CA HIS A 23 -10.79 12.57 -18.26
C HIS A 23 -9.59 12.33 -17.35
N ALA A 24 -9.33 13.29 -16.46
CA ALA A 24 -8.59 13.01 -15.25
C ALA A 24 -9.44 11.95 -14.55
N LEU A 25 -9.08 10.67 -14.73
CA LEU A 25 -9.49 9.64 -13.81
C LEU A 25 -8.91 10.08 -12.47
N ALA A 26 -9.72 10.82 -11.70
CA ALA A 26 -9.51 10.94 -10.29
C ALA A 26 -9.41 9.49 -9.81
N ALA A 27 -8.21 9.08 -9.41
CA ALA A 27 -8.02 7.81 -8.73
C ALA A 27 -8.98 7.84 -7.55
N GLY A 28 -10.10 7.13 -7.66
CA GLY A 28 -11.04 6.98 -6.55
C GLY A 28 -10.26 6.40 -5.36
N PRO A 29 -10.68 6.71 -4.12
CA PRO A 29 -10.04 6.14 -2.94
C PRO A 29 -9.94 4.63 -3.14
N CYS A 30 -8.73 4.11 -3.00
CA CYS A 30 -8.41 2.72 -3.23
C CYS A 30 -9.37 1.86 -2.41
N SER A 31 -10.01 0.86 -3.02
CA SER A 31 -10.89 -0.04 -2.27
C SER A 31 -10.07 -0.63 -1.12
N PRO A 32 -10.56 -0.57 0.14
CA PRO A 32 -9.91 -1.25 1.24
C PRO A 32 -9.78 -2.73 0.88
N SER A 33 -8.54 -3.24 0.83
CA SER A 33 -8.24 -4.64 0.56
C SER A 33 -7.26 -5.15 1.60
N PRO A 34 -7.29 -6.45 1.96
CA PRO A 34 -6.29 -7.01 2.86
C PRO A 34 -4.86 -6.82 2.36
N ALA A 35 -4.66 -6.82 1.03
CA ALA A 35 -3.37 -6.54 0.43
C ALA A 35 -2.94 -5.08 0.67
N HIS A 36 -3.85 -4.12 0.51
CA HIS A 36 -3.59 -2.71 0.76
C HIS A 36 -3.17 -2.47 2.22
N GLU A 37 -3.89 -3.07 3.16
CA GLU A 37 -3.52 -3.03 4.58
C GLU A 37 -2.13 -3.61 4.82
N ALA A 38 -1.81 -4.74 4.19
CA ALA A 38 -0.50 -5.38 4.31
C ALA A 38 0.64 -4.50 3.75
N PHE A 39 0.40 -3.83 2.63
CA PHE A 39 1.34 -2.86 2.05
C PHE A 39 1.61 -1.69 3.00
N ASP A 40 0.58 -1.14 3.63
CA ASP A 40 0.74 0.02 4.52
C ASP A 40 1.42 -0.35 5.83
N VAL A 41 1.06 -1.49 6.42
CA VAL A 41 1.74 -1.99 7.64
C VAL A 41 3.19 -2.34 7.34
N GLN A 42 3.49 -2.94 6.18
CA GLN A 42 4.88 -3.21 5.78
C GLN A 42 5.65 -1.92 5.48
N GLY A 43 4.99 -0.95 4.82
CA GLY A 43 5.48 0.41 4.62
C GLY A 43 5.92 1.05 5.93
N LEU A 44 5.01 1.05 6.92
CA LEU A 44 5.26 1.62 8.24
C LEU A 44 6.42 0.91 8.95
N LYS A 45 6.47 -0.42 8.93
CA LYS A 45 7.57 -1.19 9.53
C LYS A 45 8.92 -0.81 8.90
N SER A 46 8.97 -0.68 7.57
CA SER A 46 10.20 -0.26 6.88
C SER A 46 10.60 1.17 7.25
N GLU A 47 9.63 2.10 7.34
CA GLU A 47 9.89 3.50 7.69
C GLU A 47 10.46 3.61 9.11
N LEU A 48 9.88 2.86 10.06
CA LEU A 48 10.37 2.80 11.42
C LEU A 48 11.76 2.15 11.48
N MET A 49 12.05 1.13 10.68
CA MET A 49 13.40 0.56 10.60
C MET A 49 14.42 1.59 10.09
N VAL A 50 14.12 2.27 8.98
CA VAL A 50 15.01 3.30 8.40
C VAL A 50 15.21 4.45 9.38
N THR A 51 14.15 4.87 10.07
CA THR A 51 14.21 5.88 11.13
C THR A 51 15.11 5.43 12.29
N ALA A 52 14.97 4.18 12.74
CA ALA A 52 15.80 3.63 13.79
C ALA A 52 17.28 3.57 13.42
N LEU A 53 17.60 3.14 12.19
CA LEU A 53 18.98 3.10 11.71
C LEU A 53 19.58 4.50 11.57
N SER A 54 18.80 5.45 11.06
CA SER A 54 19.28 6.81 10.83
C SER A 54 19.43 7.63 12.12
N CYS A 55 18.58 7.36 13.11
CA CYS A 55 18.47 8.19 14.32
C CYS A 55 18.94 7.49 15.60
N GLY A 56 19.47 6.27 15.52
CA GLY A 56 19.94 5.51 16.69
C GLY A 56 18.81 5.05 17.62
N ALA A 57 17.66 4.68 17.07
CA ALA A 57 16.46 4.30 17.81
C ALA A 57 16.09 2.80 17.68
N GLN A 58 17.10 1.93 17.55
CA GLN A 58 16.93 0.49 17.35
C GLN A 58 16.11 -0.17 18.47
N ASP A 59 16.27 0.27 19.72
CA ASP A 59 15.49 -0.26 20.84
C ASP A 59 14.00 0.05 20.71
N LYS A 60 13.64 1.26 20.25
CA LYS A 60 12.24 1.64 19.98
C LYS A 60 11.64 0.78 18.88
N TYR A 61 12.42 0.50 17.83
CA TYR A 61 12.01 -0.42 16.76
C TYR A 61 11.82 -1.86 17.27
N ASN A 62 12.74 -2.37 18.08
CA ASN A 62 12.63 -3.71 18.65
C ASN A 62 11.39 -3.85 19.56
N ASN A 63 11.08 -2.82 20.34
CA ASN A 63 9.85 -2.77 21.14
C ASN A 63 8.59 -2.79 20.27
N PHE A 64 8.57 -1.99 19.20
CA PHE A 64 7.49 -1.99 18.21
C PHE A 64 7.30 -3.39 17.59
N VAL A 65 8.37 -4.00 17.09
CA VAL A 65 8.31 -5.34 16.48
C VAL A 65 7.85 -6.39 17.49
N THR A 66 8.31 -6.32 18.73
CA THR A 66 7.92 -7.27 19.79
C THR A 66 6.43 -7.15 20.11
N LYS A 67 5.93 -5.92 20.28
CA LYS A 67 4.52 -5.64 20.61
C LYS A 67 3.58 -6.10 19.49
N PHE A 68 3.90 -5.79 18.24
CA PHE A 68 3.03 -6.09 17.09
C PHE A 68 3.43 -7.32 16.29
N ARG A 69 4.35 -8.16 16.80
CA ARG A 69 4.87 -9.35 16.11
C ARG A 69 3.79 -10.20 15.44
N PRO A 70 2.65 -10.53 16.10
CA PRO A 70 1.62 -11.35 15.48
C PRO A 70 0.98 -10.67 14.25
N LYS A 71 0.72 -9.36 14.35
CA LYS A 71 0.15 -8.57 13.26
C LYS A 71 1.14 -8.43 12.11
N LEU A 72 2.39 -8.05 12.39
CA LEU A 72 3.44 -7.93 11.37
C LEU A 72 3.66 -9.25 10.62
N ALA A 73 3.65 -10.39 11.32
CA ALA A 73 3.78 -11.70 10.69
C ALA A 73 2.54 -12.11 9.88
N ASN A 74 1.35 -11.63 10.25
CA ASN A 74 0.13 -11.85 9.47
C ASN A 74 0.16 -11.04 8.17
N GLU A 75 0.49 -9.75 8.25
CA GLU A 75 0.57 -8.88 7.07
C GLU A 75 1.64 -9.34 6.09
N GLU A 76 2.79 -9.83 6.58
CA GLU A 76 3.81 -10.46 5.74
C GLU A 76 3.27 -11.64 4.92
N LYS A 77 2.40 -12.48 5.52
CA LYS A 77 1.78 -13.61 4.81
C LYS A 77 0.79 -13.14 3.76
N VAL A 78 -0.01 -12.12 4.07
CA VAL A 78 -0.96 -11.53 3.12
C VAL A 78 -0.22 -10.93 1.93
N LEU A 79 0.87 -10.19 2.20
CA LEU A 79 1.73 -9.61 1.18
C LEU A 79 2.37 -10.69 0.30
N THR A 80 2.94 -11.73 0.92
CA THR A 80 3.50 -12.89 0.22
C THR A 80 2.45 -13.55 -0.68
N ALA A 81 1.23 -13.75 -0.19
CA ALA A 81 0.12 -14.31 -0.97
C ALA A 81 -0.27 -13.39 -2.15
N TYR A 82 -0.29 -12.08 -1.95
CA TYR A 82 -0.49 -11.11 -3.03
C TYR A 82 0.57 -11.26 -4.14
N PHE A 83 1.85 -11.35 -3.78
CA PHE A 83 2.91 -11.52 -4.78
C PHE A 83 2.81 -12.87 -5.50
N HIS A 84 2.47 -13.94 -4.79
CA HIS A 84 2.26 -15.26 -5.39
C HIS A 84 1.10 -15.28 -6.38
N THR A 85 -0.03 -14.67 -6.02
CA THR A 85 -1.21 -14.62 -6.88
C THR A 85 -1.00 -13.72 -8.09
N THR A 86 -0.28 -12.61 -7.92
CA THR A 86 -0.09 -11.61 -8.99
C THR A 86 1.04 -11.99 -9.96
N TYR A 87 2.15 -12.54 -9.46
CA TYR A 87 3.38 -12.72 -10.22
C TYR A 87 3.82 -14.19 -10.40
N GLY A 88 3.10 -15.13 -9.79
CA GLY A 88 3.31 -16.56 -9.95
C GLY A 88 4.75 -17.00 -9.64
N ARG A 89 5.46 -17.51 -10.65
CA ARG A 89 6.85 -18.00 -10.51
C ARG A 89 7.85 -16.91 -10.13
N SER A 90 7.55 -15.65 -10.43
CA SER A 90 8.43 -14.52 -10.12
C SER A 90 8.11 -13.84 -8.78
N ALA A 91 7.16 -14.37 -8.01
CA ALA A 91 6.64 -13.77 -6.79
C ALA A 91 7.72 -13.38 -5.78
N GLN A 92 8.63 -14.31 -5.45
CA GLN A 92 9.69 -14.04 -4.47
C GLN A 92 10.58 -12.88 -4.93
N ARG A 93 11.01 -12.89 -6.20
CA ARG A 93 11.83 -11.82 -6.77
C ARG A 93 11.10 -10.48 -6.70
N GLN A 94 9.83 -10.45 -7.10
CA GLN A 94 9.03 -9.22 -7.10
C GLN A 94 8.79 -8.68 -5.69
N HIS A 95 8.66 -9.58 -4.71
CA HIS A 95 8.54 -9.22 -3.31
C HIS A 95 9.86 -8.66 -2.74
N ASP A 96 11.00 -9.31 -3.02
CA ASP A 96 12.32 -8.83 -2.59
C ASP A 96 12.66 -7.47 -3.24
N ASP A 97 12.32 -7.31 -4.53
CA ASP A 97 12.45 -6.04 -5.26
C ASP A 97 11.57 -4.95 -4.64
N TYR A 98 10.37 -5.30 -4.15
CA TYR A 98 9.48 -4.37 -3.44
C TYR A 98 10.09 -3.90 -2.12
N ILE A 99 10.53 -4.82 -1.27
CA ILE A 99 11.14 -4.49 0.03
C ILE A 99 12.39 -3.63 -0.17
N THR A 100 13.20 -3.96 -1.17
CA THR A 100 14.41 -3.18 -1.51
C THR A 100 14.05 -1.76 -1.95
N GLN A 101 13.11 -1.61 -2.87
CA GLN A 101 12.69 -0.29 -3.36
C GLN A 101 12.03 0.55 -2.26
N LEU A 102 11.28 -0.08 -1.37
CA LEU A 102 10.64 0.56 -0.22
C LEU A 102 11.70 1.16 0.72
N ALA A 103 12.71 0.37 1.11
CA ALA A 103 13.80 0.85 1.94
C ALA A 103 14.59 1.98 1.27
N ASN A 104 14.84 1.87 -0.05
CA ASN A 104 15.56 2.89 -0.80
C ASN A 104 14.80 4.22 -0.85
N VAL A 105 13.51 4.21 -1.24
CA VAL A 105 12.73 5.45 -1.38
C VAL A 105 12.56 6.16 -0.03
N GLN A 106 12.41 5.39 1.06
CA GLN A 106 12.32 5.91 2.42
C GLN A 106 13.67 6.46 2.91
N SER A 107 14.77 5.77 2.62
CA SER A 107 16.12 6.24 2.95
C SER A 107 16.49 7.50 2.19
N GLU A 108 16.18 7.57 0.89
CA GLU A 108 16.38 8.78 0.08
C GLU A 108 15.59 9.97 0.62
N ARG A 109 14.35 9.76 1.09
CA ARG A 109 13.57 10.80 1.75
C ARG A 109 14.26 11.29 3.03
N GLY A 110 14.80 10.37 3.83
CA GLY A 110 15.59 10.70 5.01
C GLY A 110 16.82 11.54 4.68
N LEU A 111 17.59 11.13 3.67
CA LEU A 111 18.77 11.86 3.20
C LEU A 111 18.42 13.26 2.69
N LYS A 112 17.34 13.41 1.91
CA LYS A 112 16.85 14.71 1.42
C LYS A 112 16.42 15.65 2.55
N SER A 113 15.93 15.09 3.67
CA SER A 113 15.48 15.86 4.83
C SER A 113 16.61 16.19 5.81
N GLY A 114 17.76 15.51 5.72
CA GLY A 114 18.92 15.74 6.57
C GLY A 114 18.58 15.62 8.05
N THR A 115 19.03 16.59 8.87
CA THR A 115 18.80 16.59 10.32
C THR A 115 17.33 16.73 10.72
N ALA A 116 16.48 17.30 9.85
CA ALA A 116 15.05 17.42 10.11
C ALA A 116 14.34 16.06 10.12
N PHE A 117 14.91 15.04 9.47
CA PHE A 117 14.33 13.70 9.41
C PHE A 117 14.06 13.13 10.81
N CYS A 118 15.08 13.11 11.67
CA CYS A 118 14.94 12.55 13.01
C CYS A 118 13.99 13.37 13.88
N GLN A 119 14.01 14.70 13.75
CA GLN A 119 13.09 15.59 14.47
C GLN A 119 11.63 15.31 14.12
N GLN A 120 11.35 14.95 12.86
CA GLN A 120 10.00 14.71 12.36
C GLN A 120 9.51 13.27 12.54
N ARG A 121 10.42 12.29 12.52
CA ARG A 121 10.05 10.87 12.46
C ARG A 121 10.17 10.14 13.79
N LEU A 122 10.98 10.62 14.73
CA LEU A 122 11.13 9.94 16.03
C LEU A 122 9.81 9.87 16.83
N SER A 123 8.93 10.87 16.69
CA SER A 123 7.62 10.86 17.38
C SER A 123 6.75 9.66 16.97
N MET A 124 6.95 9.12 15.76
CA MET A 124 6.18 7.97 15.29
C MET A 124 6.38 6.75 16.18
N PHE A 125 7.53 6.60 16.85
CA PHE A 125 7.74 5.53 17.80
C PHE A 125 6.88 5.68 19.06
N ASP A 126 6.73 6.89 19.55
CA ASP A 126 5.92 7.17 20.74
C ASP A 126 4.43 6.99 20.39
N GLU A 127 4.03 7.38 19.18
CA GLU A 127 2.68 7.18 18.64
C GLU A 127 2.32 5.70 18.49
N VAL A 128 3.20 4.85 17.91
CA VAL A 128 2.91 3.41 17.80
C VAL A 128 2.99 2.69 19.14
N GLN A 129 3.77 3.22 20.09
CA GLN A 129 3.90 2.61 21.42
C GLN A 129 2.60 2.67 22.22
N VAL A 130 1.78 3.72 22.01
CA VAL A 130 0.50 3.88 22.73
C VAL A 130 -0.69 3.17 22.07
N LEU A 131 -0.52 2.57 20.89
CA LEU A 131 -1.60 1.82 20.23
C LEU A 131 -1.89 0.51 20.97
N ASP A 132 -3.15 0.19 21.22
CA ASP A 132 -3.53 -0.95 22.07
C ASP A 132 -3.74 -2.23 21.27
N SER A 133 -4.08 -2.13 19.99
CA SER A 133 -4.51 -3.27 19.19
C SER A 133 -3.86 -3.34 17.80
N ALA A 134 -3.96 -4.51 17.20
CA ALA A 134 -3.57 -4.72 15.81
C ALA A 134 -4.38 -3.87 14.82
N ALA A 135 -5.65 -3.57 15.15
CA ALA A 135 -6.50 -2.70 14.33
C ALA A 135 -6.03 -1.24 14.40
N ASP A 136 -5.61 -0.78 15.59
CA ASP A 136 -5.06 0.56 15.75
C ASP A 136 -3.78 0.74 14.94
N LEU A 137 -2.92 -0.29 14.89
CA LEU A 137 -1.73 -0.27 14.04
C LEU A 137 -2.09 -0.11 12.56
N SER A 138 -3.08 -0.86 12.07
CA SER A 138 -3.53 -0.77 10.68
C SER A 138 -4.08 0.61 10.36
N ASN A 139 -4.95 1.14 11.23
CA ASN A 139 -5.52 2.48 11.07
C ASN A 139 -4.43 3.56 11.09
N TYR A 140 -3.44 3.42 11.98
CA TYR A 140 -2.30 4.31 12.06
C TYR A 140 -1.45 4.25 10.78
N ALA A 141 -1.16 3.05 10.26
CA ALA A 141 -0.39 2.88 9.03
C ALA A 141 -1.09 3.53 7.82
N GLN A 142 -2.39 3.29 7.67
CA GLN A 142 -3.24 3.89 6.63
C GLN A 142 -3.27 5.43 6.73
N ALA A 143 -3.34 5.97 7.94
CA ALA A 143 -3.42 7.41 8.15
C ALA A 143 -2.10 8.15 7.91
N LYS A 144 -0.95 7.47 7.95
CA LYS A 144 0.38 8.12 7.98
C LYS A 144 1.00 8.44 6.62
N ASP A 145 0.28 8.26 5.51
CA ASP A 145 0.76 8.50 4.14
C ASP A 145 2.21 8.03 3.95
N ILE A 146 2.41 6.74 4.25
CA ILE A 146 3.74 6.13 4.18
C ILE A 146 4.14 6.02 2.71
N LEU A 147 5.37 6.45 2.40
CA LEU A 147 5.85 6.45 1.03
C LEU A 147 6.04 5.01 0.55
N GLN A 148 5.31 4.66 -0.50
CA GLN A 148 5.39 3.40 -1.22
C GLN A 148 6.18 3.59 -2.53
N PRO A 149 6.84 2.56 -3.08
CA PRO A 149 7.50 2.66 -4.38
C PRO A 149 6.47 2.78 -5.51
N ALA A 150 6.73 3.68 -6.47
CA ALA A 150 5.83 3.92 -7.60
C ALA A 150 5.58 2.70 -8.50
N SER A 151 6.47 1.71 -8.45
CA SER A 151 6.38 0.45 -9.20
C SER A 151 5.28 -0.50 -8.70
N TYR A 152 4.74 -0.27 -7.50
CA TYR A 152 3.67 -1.09 -6.93
C TYR A 152 2.42 -0.24 -6.76
N LEU A 153 1.45 -0.45 -7.65
CA LEU A 153 0.12 0.15 -7.54
C LEU A 153 -0.65 -0.59 -6.43
N THR A 154 -0.47 -0.14 -5.19
CA THR A 154 -1.15 -0.66 -3.99
C THR A 154 -2.67 -0.76 -4.16
N CYS A 155 -3.21 0.16 -4.95
CA CYS A 155 -4.64 0.32 -5.22
C CYS A 155 -5.20 -0.59 -6.33
N THR A 156 -4.34 -1.34 -7.04
CA THR A 156 -4.76 -2.36 -8.02
C THR A 156 -4.72 -3.76 -7.41
N ALA A 157 -4.33 -3.89 -6.14
CA ALA A 157 -4.22 -5.19 -5.49
C ALA A 157 -5.61 -5.84 -5.38
N PRO A 158 -5.82 -7.05 -5.96
CA PRO A 158 -7.13 -7.66 -5.96
C PRO A 158 -7.60 -7.98 -4.54
N ASN A 159 -8.89 -7.74 -4.29
CA ASN A 159 -9.60 -8.15 -3.06
C ASN A 159 -9.66 -9.68 -3.01
N HIS A 160 -8.58 -10.35 -2.61
CA HIS A 160 -8.63 -11.77 -2.31
C HIS A 160 -8.89 -11.93 -0.81
N PRO A 161 -10.04 -12.52 -0.41
CA PRO A 161 -10.23 -12.90 0.98
C PRO A 161 -9.13 -13.89 1.37
N ALA A 162 -8.55 -13.70 2.56
CA ALA A 162 -7.62 -14.66 3.14
C ALA A 162 -8.23 -16.07 3.03
N PRO A 163 -7.47 -17.10 2.62
CA PRO A 163 -8.00 -18.45 2.51
C PRO A 163 -8.56 -18.85 3.88
N ALA A 164 -9.87 -19.12 3.91
CA ALA A 164 -10.56 -19.56 5.11
C ALA A 164 -9.76 -20.72 5.73
N ALA A 165 -9.38 -20.58 7.00
CA ALA A 165 -8.61 -21.57 7.72
C ALA A 165 -9.18 -22.97 7.42
N ALA A 166 -8.37 -23.80 6.77
CA ALA A 166 -8.77 -25.14 6.39
C ALA A 166 -9.29 -25.85 7.65
N ARG A 167 -10.59 -26.14 7.69
CA ARG A 167 -11.22 -26.89 8.77
C ARG A 167 -10.44 -28.19 8.92
N SER A 168 -9.75 -28.34 10.05
CA SER A 168 -9.07 -29.55 10.45
C SER A 168 -10.06 -30.71 10.42
N THR A 169 -10.06 -31.50 9.35
CA THR A 169 -10.81 -32.76 9.30
C THR A 169 -10.16 -33.72 10.27
N THR A 170 -10.70 -33.80 11.48
CA THR A 170 -10.34 -34.81 12.48
C THR A 170 -10.65 -36.19 11.90
N ARG A 171 -9.61 -36.87 11.41
CA ARG A 171 -9.68 -38.25 10.93
C ARG A 171 -9.91 -39.17 12.13
N SER A 172 -11.17 -39.48 12.41
CA SER A 172 -11.56 -40.49 13.40
C SER A 172 -11.02 -41.86 12.97
N THR A 173 -10.01 -42.36 13.71
CA THR A 173 -9.45 -43.70 13.55
C THR A 173 -10.43 -44.72 14.12
N ARG A 174 -11.19 -45.38 13.23
CA ARG A 174 -12.05 -46.52 13.57
C ARG A 174 -11.17 -47.73 13.91
N ARG A 175 -11.00 -47.98 15.21
CA ARG A 175 -10.31 -49.15 15.76
C ARG A 175 -11.22 -50.38 15.61
N THR A 176 -10.95 -51.23 14.62
CA THR A 176 -11.59 -52.54 14.48
C THR A 176 -11.03 -53.50 15.53
N VAL A 177 -11.87 -53.89 16.49
CA VAL A 177 -11.63 -55.03 17.38
C VAL A 177 -12.18 -56.27 16.67
N ARG A 178 -11.33 -57.27 16.45
CA ARG A 178 -11.70 -58.57 15.86
C ARG A 178 -11.85 -59.58 17.00
N SER A 179 -13.00 -60.26 17.00
CA SER A 179 -13.37 -61.35 17.91
C SER A 179 -12.57 -62.63 17.67
#